data_AF-A0AAV2PMA3-F1
#
_entry.id   AF-A0AAV2PMA3-F1
#
_cell.length_a   1.000
_cell.length_b   1.000
_cell.length_c   1.000
_cell.angle_alpha   90.00
_cell.angle_beta   90.00
_cell.angle_gamma   90.00
#
_symmetry.space_group_name_H-M   'P 1'
#
loop_
_entity.id
_entity.type
_entity.pdbx_description
1 polymer ?
#
loop_
_entity_poly.entity_id
_entity_poly.type
_entity_poly.pdbx_seq_one_letter_code
_entity_poly.pdbx_strand_id
1 'polypeptide(L)'
;RAATDVAYNRVTMKVLSFLLLVALAVAKPQNQTNDAPEKAQLDEDFGYVTVRTGSHMFYVVYHVDQPGDWTTYPLIMWLQGGPGSSGVGYGNLAELGPYDVNGNKRDGAWTKKANVMFVDNPVGTGYSYVDNFDYLCEDEQCIANDLVELVKGAMEAVPDLQKMPFYAFSESYGGKMVTDFALAFDAAIKNGDVVSDFQGIGIGDAWVSPMDSVNTWGEYLYNMGFVNEEGRGAIDAAAATTQGYVDNGQWGLATNAWSYTEGVVMQKTDGVNFYNVLTEEDVYRKNGLKPHSRDLSYMRPEVRELYKRHVHRYPRNVMDVIYDLMNGEYADRWNIPANVEWDGQGGYVFDTLSKDFMKPVIDSVSQILDTTDIHVAVYNGNLDLICDSIGTWNWVKKLTWGDMNSWYGATQKSLYISDYSSVAAYYQRANQFSVFSILRSGHMVPEDAPSTSLAMIDLVTQWGAEAKEAAKAKKNMTSPITVTKEEPKQAEAVAAPKKVQHEEAVTTEAEEAVVVKSSPVRKSPVAPIVTVKKVKKALNTTRAKVARVGHLNPATPTGKRFAHMATNARKPKHVKK
;
A
#
# COMPACT_ATOMS: atom_id res chain seq x y z
N ARG A 1 46.91 -30.92 -39.38
CA ARG A 1 47.35 -32.23 -39.92
C ARG A 1 46.78 -33.29 -38.99
N ALA A 2 45.86 -34.18 -39.38
CA ALA A 2 45.17 -34.42 -40.66
C ALA A 2 43.63 -34.30 -40.40
N ALA A 3 42.71 -34.02 -41.34
CA ALA A 3 42.45 -34.61 -42.66
C ALA A 3 42.21 -36.14 -42.60
N THR A 4 41.13 -36.72 -43.12
CA THR A 4 39.98 -36.19 -43.88
C THR A 4 38.79 -37.18 -43.76
N ASP A 5 37.61 -36.68 -44.12
CA ASP A 5 36.33 -37.39 -44.38
C ASP A 5 35.47 -37.70 -43.12
N VAL A 6 34.15 -37.52 -43.11
CA VAL A 6 33.16 -37.50 -44.21
C VAL A 6 32.19 -36.32 -44.08
N ALA A 7 31.90 -35.65 -45.20
CA ALA A 7 30.73 -34.79 -45.34
C ALA A 7 29.73 -35.44 -46.30
N TYR A 8 28.50 -35.73 -45.86
CA TYR A 8 27.27 -35.73 -46.67
C TYR A 8 26.03 -35.86 -45.76
N ASN A 9 24.86 -35.44 -46.26
CA ASN A 9 23.51 -35.59 -45.67
C ASN A 9 23.12 -34.72 -44.47
N ARG A 10 22.78 -33.45 -44.77
CA ARG A 10 21.76 -32.66 -44.03
C ARG A 10 20.56 -32.32 -44.95
N VAL A 11 19.74 -33.32 -45.29
CA VAL A 11 18.34 -33.15 -45.74
C VAL A 11 17.54 -34.38 -45.25
N THR A 12 16.21 -34.30 -45.25
CA THR A 12 15.24 -35.39 -44.94
C THR A 12 15.26 -35.99 -43.53
N MET A 13 14.72 -35.25 -42.56
CA MET A 13 13.92 -35.87 -41.49
C MET A 13 12.81 -34.91 -40.99
N LYS A 14 11.85 -34.61 -41.87
CA LYS A 14 10.59 -33.87 -41.59
C LYS A 14 9.43 -34.35 -42.48
N VAL A 15 9.24 -35.66 -42.62
CA VAL A 15 8.08 -36.25 -43.32
C VAL A 15 7.63 -37.55 -42.62
N LEU A 16 6.97 -37.44 -41.46
CA LEU A 16 6.24 -38.56 -40.85
C LEU A 16 5.20 -38.13 -39.79
N SER A 17 4.40 -37.12 -40.12
CA SER A 17 3.21 -36.73 -39.32
C SER A 17 2.09 -36.15 -40.20
N PHE A 18 2.06 -36.49 -41.49
CA PHE A 18 1.18 -35.86 -42.48
C PHE A 18 0.48 -36.93 -43.33
N LEU A 19 -0.39 -37.73 -42.71
CA LEU A 19 -1.29 -38.67 -43.41
C LEU A 19 -2.42 -39.25 -42.52
N LEU A 20 -3.15 -38.40 -41.77
CA LEU A 20 -4.43 -38.79 -41.19
C LEU A 20 -5.41 -37.60 -41.00
N LEU A 21 -5.74 -36.91 -42.09
CA LEU A 21 -6.69 -35.79 -42.06
C LEU A 21 -7.44 -35.61 -43.39
N VAL A 22 -8.19 -36.63 -43.81
CA VAL A 22 -9.26 -36.50 -44.82
C VAL A 22 -10.46 -37.37 -44.41
N ALA A 23 -11.41 -36.74 -43.71
CA ALA A 23 -12.79 -37.21 -43.59
C ALA A 23 -13.70 -35.96 -43.50
N LEU A 24 -14.13 -35.47 -44.66
CA LEU A 24 -15.00 -34.31 -44.78
C LEU A 24 -16.43 -34.67 -44.34
N ALA A 25 -16.92 -34.02 -43.28
CA ALA A 25 -18.34 -33.87 -43.03
C ALA A 25 -18.73 -32.42 -43.36
N VAL A 26 -19.62 -32.24 -44.34
CA VAL A 26 -20.04 -30.92 -44.81
C VAL A 26 -21.06 -30.32 -43.84
N ALA A 27 -20.62 -29.39 -43.00
CA ALA A 27 -21.49 -28.45 -42.31
C ALA A 27 -21.51 -27.11 -43.08
N LYS A 28 -22.70 -26.57 -43.32
CA LYS A 28 -22.85 -25.25 -43.96
C LYS A 28 -22.33 -24.15 -43.03
N PRO A 29 -21.83 -23.02 -43.56
CA PRO A 29 -21.53 -21.87 -42.72
C PRO A 29 -22.83 -21.38 -42.06
N GLN A 30 -22.92 -21.49 -40.74
CA GLN A 30 -23.80 -20.60 -39.99
C GLN A 30 -23.22 -19.19 -40.12
N ASN A 31 -24.09 -18.20 -40.37
CA ASN A 31 -23.73 -16.82 -40.08
C ASN A 31 -23.37 -16.77 -38.60
N GLN A 32 -22.10 -16.55 -38.29
CA GLN A 32 -21.76 -15.88 -37.03
C GLN A 32 -22.29 -14.46 -37.19
N THR A 33 -23.39 -14.17 -36.50
CA THR A 33 -23.72 -12.82 -36.10
C THR A 33 -22.50 -12.25 -35.38
N ASN A 34 -22.15 -10.99 -35.69
CA ASN A 34 -21.18 -10.24 -34.91
C ASN A 34 -21.85 -9.84 -33.60
N ASP A 35 -22.11 -10.83 -32.75
CA ASP A 35 -22.52 -10.61 -31.38
C ASP A 35 -21.26 -10.12 -30.67
N ALA A 36 -21.22 -8.81 -30.40
CA ALA A 36 -20.25 -8.24 -29.48
C ALA A 36 -20.29 -9.05 -28.17
N PRO A 37 -19.16 -9.22 -27.46
CA PRO A 37 -19.18 -9.93 -26.18
C PRO A 37 -20.30 -9.35 -25.32
N GLU A 38 -21.20 -10.24 -24.88
CA GLU A 38 -22.38 -9.89 -24.10
C GLU A 38 -21.90 -9.06 -22.91
N LYS A 39 -22.15 -7.74 -22.97
CA LYS A 39 -21.63 -6.80 -21.98
C LYS A 39 -22.15 -7.24 -20.62
N ALA A 40 -21.27 -7.80 -19.82
CA ALA A 40 -21.65 -8.43 -18.56
C ALA A 40 -22.42 -7.40 -17.74
N GLN A 41 -23.68 -7.72 -17.43
CA GLN A 41 -24.49 -6.89 -16.56
C GLN A 41 -23.85 -6.94 -15.18
N LEU A 42 -23.11 -5.89 -14.86
CA LEU A 42 -22.49 -5.70 -13.56
C LEU A 42 -23.58 -5.37 -12.56
N ASP A 43 -23.58 -6.13 -11.46
CA ASP A 43 -24.36 -5.82 -10.28
C ASP A 43 -23.49 -4.84 -9.48
N GLU A 44 -23.87 -3.56 -9.53
CA GLU A 44 -23.10 -2.45 -8.96
C GLU A 44 -24.01 -1.36 -8.36
N ASP A 45 -23.69 -0.94 -7.13
CA ASP A 45 -24.24 0.26 -6.50
C ASP A 45 -23.24 1.41 -6.64
N PHE A 46 -23.67 2.61 -7.03
CA PHE A 46 -22.80 3.77 -7.14
C PHE A 46 -23.50 5.05 -6.68
N GLY A 47 -22.71 6.07 -6.33
CA GLY A 47 -23.30 7.33 -5.89
C GLY A 47 -22.30 8.41 -5.52
N TYR A 48 -22.87 9.59 -5.24
CA TYR A 48 -22.15 10.73 -4.68
C TYR A 48 -22.60 10.98 -3.24
N VAL A 49 -21.64 11.23 -2.35
CA VAL A 49 -21.89 11.76 -1.01
C VAL A 49 -21.32 13.17 -0.90
N THR A 50 -22.11 14.10 -0.37
CA THR A 50 -21.66 15.47 -0.09
C THR A 50 -21.07 15.49 1.33
N VAL A 51 -19.76 15.26 1.42
CA VAL A 51 -19.04 15.05 2.69
C VAL A 51 -18.81 16.37 3.46
N ARG A 52 -18.65 17.47 2.73
CA ARG A 52 -18.62 18.85 3.25
C ARG A 52 -19.35 19.79 2.30
N THR A 53 -19.60 21.03 2.73
CA THR A 53 -20.18 22.06 1.85
C THR A 53 -19.30 22.26 0.61
N GLY A 54 -19.85 22.00 -0.59
CA GLY A 54 -19.13 22.10 -1.85
C GLY A 54 -18.03 21.05 -2.04
N SER A 55 -18.11 19.91 -1.37
CA SER A 55 -17.18 18.78 -1.49
C SER A 55 -17.95 17.48 -1.67
N HIS A 56 -17.75 16.83 -2.82
CA HIS A 56 -18.54 15.68 -3.26
C HIS A 56 -17.63 14.50 -3.59
N MET A 57 -17.82 13.37 -2.91
CA MET A 57 -17.06 12.14 -3.15
C MET A 57 -17.89 11.12 -3.92
N PHE A 58 -17.27 10.46 -4.90
CA PHE A 58 -17.86 9.40 -5.69
C PHE A 58 -17.38 8.01 -5.25
N TYR A 59 -18.28 7.03 -5.28
CA TYR A 59 -17.97 5.62 -5.03
C TYR A 59 -18.73 4.70 -6.01
N VAL A 60 -18.17 3.51 -6.22
CA VAL A 60 -18.85 2.36 -6.84
C VAL A 60 -18.56 1.10 -6.03
N VAL A 61 -19.59 0.30 -5.75
CA VAL A 61 -19.52 -1.01 -5.11
C VAL A 61 -19.79 -2.06 -6.15
N TYR A 62 -18.85 -2.99 -6.34
CA TYR A 62 -19.08 -4.23 -7.07
C TYR A 62 -19.46 -5.34 -6.12
N HIS A 63 -20.58 -6.01 -6.39
CA HIS A 63 -20.94 -7.20 -5.63
C HIS A 63 -20.04 -8.39 -5.97
N VAL A 64 -19.98 -9.34 -5.04
CA VAL A 64 -19.15 -10.55 -5.14
C VAL A 64 -19.61 -11.46 -6.31
N ASP A 65 -18.67 -11.90 -7.16
CA ASP A 65 -18.88 -12.84 -8.27
C ASP A 65 -18.92 -14.29 -7.75
N GLN A 66 -19.88 -14.56 -6.84
CA GLN A 66 -20.13 -15.87 -6.23
C GLN A 66 -21.65 -16.14 -6.15
N PRO A 67 -22.09 -17.40 -6.30
CA PRO A 67 -23.51 -17.74 -6.22
C PRO A 67 -24.01 -17.68 -4.77
N GLY A 68 -25.00 -16.84 -4.50
CA GLY A 68 -25.64 -16.76 -3.19
C GLY A 68 -26.16 -15.37 -2.86
N ASP A 69 -26.30 -15.11 -1.57
CA ASP A 69 -26.60 -13.78 -1.04
C ASP A 69 -25.28 -13.02 -0.85
N TRP A 70 -25.07 -11.97 -1.66
CA TRP A 70 -23.85 -11.15 -1.64
C TRP A 70 -23.62 -10.48 -0.28
N THR A 71 -24.67 -10.26 0.51
CA THR A 71 -24.59 -9.68 1.87
C THR A 71 -23.96 -10.61 2.91
N THR A 72 -23.74 -11.88 2.57
CA THR A 72 -23.02 -12.85 3.41
C THR A 72 -21.50 -12.80 3.24
N TYR A 73 -21.00 -12.01 2.29
CA TYR A 73 -19.57 -11.83 2.02
C TYR A 73 -19.06 -10.49 2.59
N PRO A 74 -17.76 -10.35 2.89
CA PRO A 74 -17.19 -9.09 3.36
C PRO A 74 -17.41 -7.93 2.38
N LEU A 75 -17.43 -6.71 2.90
CA LEU A 75 -17.28 -5.48 2.13
C LEU A 75 -15.86 -4.94 2.31
N ILE A 76 -15.14 -4.73 1.21
CA ILE A 76 -13.80 -4.15 1.20
C ILE A 76 -13.85 -2.80 0.49
N MET A 77 -13.61 -1.70 1.21
CA MET A 77 -13.29 -0.41 0.60
C MET A 77 -11.84 -0.41 0.12
N TRP A 78 -11.57 0.10 -1.08
CA TRP A 78 -10.23 0.31 -1.63
C TRP A 78 -9.88 1.80 -1.72
N LEU A 79 -8.79 2.19 -1.05
CA LEU A 79 -8.20 3.53 -1.10
C LEU A 79 -6.86 3.51 -1.84
N GLN A 80 -6.88 3.96 -3.10
CA GLN A 80 -5.66 4.21 -3.87
C GLN A 80 -4.98 5.49 -3.35
N GLY A 81 -3.66 5.61 -3.54
CA GLY A 81 -2.80 6.62 -2.92
C GLY A 81 -2.56 7.87 -3.75
N GLY A 82 -1.29 8.14 -4.09
CA GLY A 82 -0.88 9.35 -4.81
C GLY A 82 -0.08 10.36 -3.96
N PRO A 83 -0.72 11.30 -3.24
CA PRO A 83 -2.16 11.42 -2.97
C PRO A 83 -2.99 11.91 -4.17
N GLY A 84 -4.25 11.45 -4.21
CA GLY A 84 -5.24 11.81 -5.21
C GLY A 84 -5.16 10.98 -6.49
N SER A 85 -4.79 9.70 -6.39
CA SER A 85 -4.88 8.72 -7.47
C SER A 85 -6.27 8.07 -7.46
N SER A 86 -6.93 7.97 -8.63
CA SER A 86 -8.31 7.46 -8.70
C SER A 86 -8.41 5.97 -8.35
N GLY A 87 -9.15 5.62 -7.28
CA GLY A 87 -9.46 4.24 -6.93
C GLY A 87 -10.51 3.63 -7.87
N VAL A 88 -11.45 4.43 -8.35
CA VAL A 88 -12.53 4.01 -9.27
C VAL A 88 -12.00 3.75 -10.69
N GLY A 89 -10.91 4.42 -11.08
CA GLY A 89 -10.20 4.20 -12.35
C GLY A 89 -9.08 3.17 -12.23
N TYR A 90 -8.02 3.46 -11.45
CA TYR A 90 -6.82 2.60 -11.40
C TYR A 90 -7.07 1.31 -10.60
N GLY A 91 -7.47 1.44 -9.33
CA GLY A 91 -7.71 0.29 -8.44
C GLY A 91 -8.68 -0.71 -9.07
N ASN A 92 -9.74 -0.20 -9.68
CA ASN A 92 -10.72 -0.98 -10.42
C ASN A 92 -10.13 -1.58 -11.73
N LEU A 93 -9.85 -0.75 -12.74
CA LEU A 93 -9.64 -1.22 -14.11
C LEU A 93 -8.22 -1.73 -14.38
N ALA A 94 -7.23 -1.27 -13.62
CA ALA A 94 -5.82 -1.60 -13.81
C ALA A 94 -5.31 -2.68 -12.83
N GLU A 95 -5.90 -2.80 -11.64
CA GLU A 95 -5.37 -3.64 -10.56
C GLU A 95 -6.30 -4.82 -10.20
N LEU A 96 -7.34 -4.59 -9.38
CA LEU A 96 -8.05 -5.63 -8.61
C LEU A 96 -9.56 -5.74 -8.87
N GLY A 97 -10.13 -4.86 -9.69
CA GLY A 97 -11.55 -4.89 -10.04
C GLY A 97 -11.97 -6.13 -10.84
N PRO A 98 -13.28 -6.27 -11.13
CA PRO A 98 -13.80 -7.44 -11.83
C PRO A 98 -13.29 -7.59 -13.27
N TYR A 99 -12.92 -6.49 -13.94
CA TYR A 99 -12.50 -6.46 -15.34
C TYR A 99 -11.16 -5.75 -15.56
N ASP A 100 -10.45 -6.10 -16.63
CA ASP A 100 -9.31 -5.34 -17.14
C ASP A 100 -9.77 -4.18 -18.06
N VAL A 101 -8.81 -3.35 -18.48
CA VAL A 101 -9.03 -2.24 -19.42
C VAL A 101 -9.54 -2.66 -20.81
N ASN A 102 -9.59 -3.96 -21.11
CA ASN A 102 -10.13 -4.50 -22.36
C ASN A 102 -11.55 -5.11 -22.16
N GLY A 103 -12.09 -5.08 -20.94
CA GLY A 103 -13.37 -5.70 -20.59
C GLY A 103 -13.31 -7.22 -20.33
N ASN A 104 -12.12 -7.81 -20.17
CA ASN A 104 -11.99 -9.22 -19.80
C ASN A 104 -12.12 -9.40 -18.29
N LYS A 105 -12.78 -10.47 -17.81
CA LYS A 105 -12.78 -10.80 -16.37
C LYS A 105 -11.36 -11.03 -15.87
N ARG A 106 -10.97 -10.39 -14.75
CA ARG A 106 -9.66 -10.57 -14.11
C ARG A 106 -9.62 -11.85 -13.29
N ASP A 107 -8.57 -12.66 -13.48
CA ASP A 107 -8.40 -13.86 -12.67
C ASP A 107 -8.06 -13.57 -11.20
N GLY A 108 -7.40 -12.43 -10.95
CA GLY A 108 -7.09 -11.89 -9.62
C GLY A 108 -8.17 -11.01 -8.99
N ALA A 109 -9.35 -10.86 -9.61
CA ALA A 109 -10.37 -9.91 -9.16
C ALA A 109 -10.78 -10.16 -7.70
N TRP A 110 -10.67 -9.15 -6.83
CA TRP A 110 -11.06 -9.26 -5.42
C TRP A 110 -12.57 -9.51 -5.25
N THR A 111 -13.37 -9.13 -6.25
CA THR A 111 -14.79 -9.49 -6.36
C THR A 111 -15.04 -11.00 -6.38
N LYS A 112 -14.03 -11.85 -6.63
CA LYS A 112 -14.17 -13.31 -6.45
C LYS A 112 -14.35 -13.73 -4.99
N LYS A 113 -14.10 -12.84 -4.01
CA LYS A 113 -14.03 -13.15 -2.56
C LYS A 113 -14.80 -12.20 -1.65
N ALA A 114 -15.00 -10.96 -2.06
CA ALA A 114 -15.68 -9.92 -1.29
C ALA A 114 -16.49 -9.00 -2.21
N ASN A 115 -17.40 -8.22 -1.65
CA ASN A 115 -17.92 -7.03 -2.29
C ASN A 115 -16.82 -5.95 -2.22
N VAL A 116 -16.62 -5.16 -3.28
CA VAL A 116 -15.51 -4.19 -3.36
C VAL A 116 -16.03 -2.79 -3.65
N MET A 117 -15.86 -1.87 -2.70
CA MET A 117 -16.16 -0.45 -2.84
C MET A 117 -14.90 0.31 -3.28
N PHE A 118 -14.86 0.73 -4.53
CA PHE A 118 -13.85 1.66 -5.02
C PHE A 118 -14.29 3.09 -4.73
N VAL A 119 -13.34 3.90 -4.24
CA VAL A 119 -13.57 5.30 -3.88
C VAL A 119 -12.56 6.18 -4.62
N ASP A 120 -13.04 7.31 -5.14
CA ASP A 120 -12.17 8.37 -5.60
C ASP A 120 -11.88 9.33 -4.43
N ASN A 121 -10.68 9.18 -3.85
CA ASN A 121 -10.29 9.85 -2.61
C ASN A 121 -8.90 10.49 -2.77
N PRO A 122 -8.65 11.69 -2.20
CA PRO A 122 -9.59 12.65 -1.59
C PRO A 122 -10.55 13.33 -2.57
N VAL A 123 -11.43 14.18 -2.04
CA VAL A 123 -12.20 15.15 -2.85
C VAL A 123 -11.26 15.92 -3.80
N GLY A 124 -11.61 16.03 -5.07
CA GLY A 124 -10.74 16.57 -6.13
C GLY A 124 -9.93 15.53 -6.91
N THR A 125 -10.27 14.25 -6.77
CA THR A 125 -9.64 13.08 -7.42
C THR A 125 -10.66 12.38 -8.30
N GLY A 126 -10.30 11.95 -9.52
CA GLY A 126 -11.19 11.18 -10.38
C GLY A 126 -12.54 11.86 -10.59
N TYR A 127 -13.63 11.22 -10.18
CA TYR A 127 -14.99 11.78 -10.19
C TYR A 127 -15.38 12.60 -8.97
N SER A 128 -14.61 12.55 -7.89
CA SER A 128 -14.84 13.33 -6.67
C SER A 128 -14.40 14.78 -6.90
N TYR A 129 -15.28 15.75 -6.70
CA TYR A 129 -15.06 17.14 -7.09
C TYR A 129 -15.40 18.13 -5.96
N VAL A 130 -14.89 19.36 -6.13
CA VAL A 130 -15.22 20.51 -5.27
C VAL A 130 -15.85 21.63 -6.10
N ASP A 131 -16.79 22.35 -5.50
CA ASP A 131 -17.35 23.59 -6.08
C ASP A 131 -16.30 24.72 -6.14
N ASN A 132 -15.31 24.68 -5.22
CA ASN A 132 -14.18 25.59 -5.17
C ASN A 132 -12.93 24.85 -4.65
N PHE A 133 -11.78 25.06 -5.29
CA PHE A 133 -10.49 24.47 -4.88
C PHE A 133 -10.04 24.89 -3.46
N ASP A 134 -10.56 25.98 -2.90
CA ASP A 134 -10.37 26.34 -1.48
C ASP A 134 -10.95 25.29 -0.50
N TYR A 135 -11.74 24.31 -0.98
CA TYR A 135 -12.34 23.24 -0.16
C TYR A 135 -11.56 21.91 -0.20
N LEU A 136 -10.43 21.84 -0.89
CA LEU A 136 -9.53 20.68 -0.85
C LEU A 136 -8.92 20.49 0.55
N CYS A 137 -8.68 19.24 0.94
CA CYS A 137 -8.00 18.93 2.20
C CYS A 137 -6.49 19.27 2.15
N GLU A 138 -5.97 19.88 3.22
CA GLU A 138 -4.53 20.15 3.41
C GLU A 138 -3.81 19.10 4.30
N ASP A 139 -4.54 18.19 4.93
CA ASP A 139 -4.02 17.15 5.84
C ASP A 139 -4.87 15.87 5.86
N GLU A 140 -4.32 14.80 6.46
CA GLU A 140 -4.98 13.50 6.60
C GLU A 140 -6.25 13.54 7.47
N GLN A 141 -6.30 14.43 8.48
CA GLN A 141 -7.45 14.49 9.39
C GLN A 141 -8.70 14.99 8.66
N CYS A 142 -8.56 15.94 7.73
CA CYS A 142 -9.62 16.34 6.82
C CYS A 142 -10.09 15.17 5.95
N ILE A 143 -9.15 14.41 5.36
CA ILE A 143 -9.45 13.26 4.49
C ILE A 143 -10.16 12.14 5.27
N ALA A 144 -9.71 11.83 6.48
CA ALA A 144 -10.31 10.83 7.35
C ALA A 144 -11.77 11.18 7.70
N ASN A 145 -12.06 12.45 7.99
CA ASN A 145 -13.42 12.91 8.27
C ASN A 145 -14.31 12.82 7.01
N ASP A 146 -13.80 13.22 5.85
CA ASP A 146 -14.52 13.11 4.58
C ASP A 146 -14.85 11.65 4.24
N LEU A 147 -13.90 10.73 4.48
CA LEU A 147 -14.12 9.28 4.31
C LEU A 147 -15.16 8.70 5.29
N VAL A 148 -15.24 9.19 6.53
CA VAL A 148 -16.30 8.78 7.48
C VAL A 148 -17.68 9.16 6.96
N GLU A 149 -17.87 10.41 6.53
CA GLU A 149 -19.16 10.84 5.97
C GLU A 149 -19.48 10.14 4.64
N LEU A 150 -18.49 9.86 3.78
CA LEU A 150 -18.67 9.05 2.58
C LEU A 150 -19.20 7.65 2.89
N VAL A 151 -18.50 6.89 3.74
CA VAL A 151 -18.87 5.50 4.04
C VAL A 151 -20.24 5.45 4.71
N LYS A 152 -20.53 6.40 5.61
CA LYS A 152 -21.85 6.58 6.21
C LYS A 152 -22.93 6.87 5.15
N GLY A 153 -22.72 7.83 4.26
CA GLY A 153 -23.67 8.17 3.20
C GLY A 153 -23.92 7.01 2.22
N ALA A 154 -22.88 6.25 1.86
CA ALA A 154 -23.00 5.05 1.05
C ALA A 154 -23.80 3.94 1.77
N MET A 155 -23.55 3.75 3.07
CA MET A 155 -24.30 2.83 3.93
C MET A 155 -25.74 3.28 4.23
N GLU A 156 -26.06 4.58 4.16
CA GLU A 156 -27.43 5.10 4.23
C GLU A 156 -28.18 4.91 2.90
N ALA A 157 -27.49 5.07 1.76
CA ALA A 157 -28.03 4.83 0.43
C ALA A 157 -28.28 3.33 0.15
N VAL A 158 -27.39 2.46 0.63
CA VAL A 158 -27.49 0.99 0.50
C VAL A 158 -27.41 0.34 1.90
N PRO A 159 -28.54 0.24 2.63
CA PRO A 159 -28.56 -0.22 4.02
C PRO A 159 -28.06 -1.66 4.26
N ASP A 160 -27.99 -2.49 3.22
CA ASP A 160 -27.43 -3.84 3.34
C ASP A 160 -25.92 -3.83 3.61
N LEU A 161 -25.18 -2.81 3.15
CA LEU A 161 -23.75 -2.65 3.42
C LEU A 161 -23.42 -2.60 4.92
N GLN A 162 -24.35 -2.10 5.75
CA GLN A 162 -24.19 -2.02 7.22
C GLN A 162 -24.11 -3.40 7.90
N LYS A 163 -24.59 -4.45 7.23
CA LYS A 163 -24.71 -5.82 7.77
C LYS A 163 -23.46 -6.67 7.52
N MET A 164 -22.57 -6.21 6.64
CA MET A 164 -21.40 -6.96 6.18
C MET A 164 -20.20 -6.74 7.09
N PRO A 165 -19.33 -7.75 7.28
CA PRO A 165 -17.98 -7.56 7.78
C PRO A 165 -17.24 -6.55 6.90
N PHE A 166 -16.96 -5.36 7.44
CA PHE A 166 -16.39 -4.24 6.69
C PHE A 166 -14.89 -4.12 6.94
N TYR A 167 -14.13 -3.90 5.85
CA TYR A 167 -12.70 -3.67 5.86
C TYR A 167 -12.35 -2.50 4.94
N ALA A 168 -11.27 -1.78 5.27
CA ALA A 168 -10.70 -0.77 4.39
C ALA A 168 -9.26 -1.15 4.02
N PHE A 169 -9.02 -1.46 2.76
CA PHE A 169 -7.71 -1.74 2.19
C PHE A 169 -7.20 -0.53 1.42
N SER A 170 -5.88 -0.46 1.25
CA SER A 170 -5.22 0.70 0.67
C SER A 170 -3.87 0.37 0.08
N GLU A 171 -3.38 1.28 -0.74
CA GLU A 171 -2.03 1.24 -1.31
C GLU A 171 -1.33 2.59 -1.15
N SER A 172 0.01 2.57 -1.02
CA SER A 172 0.83 3.77 -1.16
C SER A 172 0.48 4.83 -0.11
N TYR A 173 0.23 6.06 -0.55
CA TYR A 173 -0.30 7.13 0.28
C TYR A 173 -1.65 6.80 0.94
N GLY A 174 -2.47 5.94 0.31
CA GLY A 174 -3.72 5.44 0.87
C GLY A 174 -3.54 4.75 2.23
N GLY A 175 -2.35 4.22 2.50
CA GLY A 175 -2.00 3.67 3.82
C GLY A 175 -1.97 4.71 4.95
N LYS A 176 -1.78 6.01 4.65
CA LYS A 176 -2.03 7.07 5.63
C LYS A 176 -3.53 7.26 5.87
N MET A 177 -4.23 7.50 4.76
CA MET A 177 -5.67 7.80 4.72
C MET A 177 -6.49 6.72 5.44
N VAL A 178 -6.19 5.44 5.20
CA VAL A 178 -6.89 4.31 5.82
C VAL A 178 -6.63 4.21 7.33
N THR A 179 -5.45 4.63 7.78
CA THR A 179 -5.04 4.56 9.18
C THR A 179 -5.78 5.61 9.99
N ASP A 180 -5.78 6.87 9.54
CA ASP A 180 -6.51 7.94 10.26
C ASP A 180 -8.03 7.80 10.08
N PHE A 181 -8.51 7.30 8.92
CA PHE A 181 -9.90 6.87 8.75
C PHE A 181 -10.31 5.81 9.77
N ALA A 182 -9.50 4.78 10.01
CA ALA A 182 -9.86 3.70 10.93
C ALA A 182 -10.12 4.20 12.36
N LEU A 183 -9.33 5.17 12.83
CA LEU A 183 -9.52 5.82 14.13
C LEU A 183 -10.79 6.68 14.16
N ALA A 184 -11.02 7.48 13.11
CA ALA A 184 -12.20 8.33 13.00
C ALA A 184 -13.50 7.52 12.89
N PHE A 185 -13.50 6.43 12.12
CA PHE A 185 -14.64 5.56 11.88
C PHE A 185 -14.98 4.69 13.10
N ASP A 186 -13.98 4.15 13.81
CA ASP A 186 -14.17 3.47 15.10
C ASP A 186 -14.75 4.42 16.16
N ALA A 187 -14.31 5.67 16.21
CA ALA A 187 -14.90 6.69 17.08
C ALA A 187 -16.37 6.96 16.72
N ALA A 188 -16.69 7.12 15.43
CA ALA A 188 -18.07 7.32 14.95
C ALA A 188 -18.99 6.12 15.30
N ILE A 189 -18.51 4.88 15.14
CA ILE A 189 -19.25 3.68 15.57
C ILE A 189 -19.45 3.68 17.10
N LYS A 190 -18.41 4.00 17.88
CA LYS A 190 -18.49 4.03 19.35
C LYS A 190 -19.44 5.13 19.87
N ASN A 191 -19.59 6.23 19.15
CA ASN A 191 -20.56 7.29 19.45
C ASN A 191 -21.99 6.93 19.02
N GLY A 192 -22.16 5.99 18.10
CA GLY A 192 -23.45 5.64 17.48
C GLY A 192 -23.81 6.52 16.27
N ASP A 193 -22.85 7.26 15.72
CA ASP A 193 -23.02 8.09 14.51
C ASP A 193 -23.04 7.26 13.22
N VAL A 194 -22.48 6.03 13.28
CA VAL A 194 -22.42 5.05 12.17
C VAL A 194 -22.74 3.64 12.68
N VAL A 195 -23.46 2.86 11.86
CA VAL A 195 -23.73 1.43 12.09
C VAL A 195 -22.92 0.61 11.08
N SER A 196 -21.90 -0.11 11.57
CA SER A 196 -21.03 -0.97 10.73
C SER A 196 -20.36 -2.05 11.57
N ASP A 197 -20.19 -3.25 11.02
CA ASP A 197 -19.30 -4.28 11.57
C ASP A 197 -17.87 -4.11 11.03
N PHE A 198 -17.21 -3.02 11.41
CA PHE A 198 -15.85 -2.72 10.94
C PHE A 198 -14.81 -3.61 11.64
N GLN A 199 -14.17 -4.50 10.87
CA GLN A 199 -13.33 -5.57 11.39
C GLN A 199 -11.81 -5.40 11.15
N GLY A 200 -11.38 -4.65 10.13
CA GLY A 200 -9.96 -4.56 9.81
C GLY A 200 -9.55 -3.55 8.75
N ILE A 201 -8.24 -3.30 8.67
CA ILE A 201 -7.61 -2.52 7.62
C ILE A 201 -6.44 -3.24 6.95
N GLY A 202 -6.26 -2.95 5.66
CA GLY A 202 -5.12 -3.35 4.85
C GLY A 202 -4.26 -2.14 4.49
N ILE A 203 -2.98 -2.18 4.86
CA ILE A 203 -1.97 -1.15 4.63
C ILE A 203 -0.95 -1.72 3.65
N GLY A 204 -1.17 -1.50 2.35
CA GLY A 204 -0.35 -2.02 1.26
C GLY A 204 0.73 -1.06 0.80
N ASP A 205 1.97 -1.55 0.69
CA ASP A 205 3.13 -0.87 0.07
C ASP A 205 3.15 0.63 0.41
N ALA A 206 3.08 0.92 1.71
CA ALA A 206 2.44 2.13 2.20
C ALA A 206 3.39 3.24 2.67
N TRP A 207 3.02 4.49 2.39
CA TRP A 207 3.76 5.70 2.77
C TRP A 207 3.55 6.11 4.24
N VAL A 208 3.43 5.14 5.15
CA VAL A 208 3.15 5.34 6.60
C VAL A 208 4.30 6.08 7.30
N SER A 209 5.55 5.74 6.96
CA SER A 209 6.74 6.41 7.48
C SER A 209 7.71 6.74 6.35
N PRO A 210 7.55 7.91 5.71
CA PRO A 210 8.31 8.29 4.51
C PRO A 210 9.83 8.11 4.67
N MET A 211 10.38 8.56 5.80
CA MET A 211 11.83 8.48 6.03
C MET A 211 12.33 7.09 6.41
N ASP A 212 11.49 6.15 6.84
CA ASP A 212 11.97 4.78 7.04
C ASP A 212 12.28 4.08 5.71
N SER A 213 11.54 4.38 4.64
CA SER A 213 11.82 3.91 3.27
C SER A 213 12.91 4.75 2.57
N VAL A 214 12.84 6.08 2.62
CA VAL A 214 13.81 6.94 1.92
C VAL A 214 15.24 6.72 2.40
N ASN A 215 15.45 6.41 3.68
CA ASN A 215 16.77 6.08 4.22
C ASN A 215 17.25 4.65 3.89
N THR A 216 16.38 3.76 3.38
CA THR A 216 16.75 2.38 2.99
C THR A 216 17.00 2.21 1.50
N TRP A 217 16.54 3.13 0.64
CA TRP A 217 16.71 3.06 -0.82
C TRP A 217 18.14 2.74 -1.29
N GLY A 218 19.16 3.41 -0.74
CA GLY A 218 20.56 3.17 -1.12
C GLY A 218 21.08 1.79 -0.69
N GLU A 219 20.62 1.26 0.45
CA GLU A 219 20.93 -0.10 0.90
C GLU A 219 20.18 -1.17 0.10
N TYR A 220 18.90 -0.95 -0.18
CA TYR A 220 18.07 -1.83 -0.99
C TYR A 220 18.68 -2.01 -2.39
N LEU A 221 18.93 -0.89 -3.08
CA LEU A 221 19.47 -0.89 -4.44
C LEU A 221 20.88 -1.49 -4.51
N TYR A 222 21.71 -1.29 -3.48
CA TYR A 222 23.04 -1.89 -3.39
C TYR A 222 22.97 -3.41 -3.25
N ASN A 223 22.15 -3.93 -2.32
CA ASN A 223 22.02 -5.36 -2.09
C ASN A 223 21.35 -6.10 -3.26
N MET A 224 20.49 -5.41 -4.03
CA MET A 224 19.89 -5.92 -5.27
C MET A 224 20.81 -5.77 -6.50
N GLY A 225 21.95 -5.09 -6.38
CA GLY A 225 22.95 -4.96 -7.44
C GLY A 225 22.72 -3.83 -8.47
N PHE A 226 21.77 -2.92 -8.22
CA PHE A 226 21.50 -1.77 -9.09
C PHE A 226 22.53 -0.64 -8.95
N VAL A 227 23.20 -0.55 -7.80
CA VAL A 227 24.26 0.44 -7.55
C VAL A 227 25.48 -0.18 -6.89
N ASN A 228 26.64 0.46 -7.06
CA ASN A 228 27.86 0.17 -6.29
C ASN A 228 27.93 1.04 -5.02
N GLU A 229 29.03 0.95 -4.26
CA GLU A 229 29.23 1.74 -3.03
C GLU A 229 29.15 3.26 -3.24
N GLU A 230 29.56 3.77 -4.42
CA GLU A 230 29.48 5.20 -4.75
C GLU A 230 28.04 5.64 -5.03
N GLY A 231 27.29 4.83 -5.78
CA GLY A 231 25.88 5.08 -6.03
C GLY A 231 25.05 5.03 -4.75
N ARG A 232 25.29 4.03 -3.89
CA ARG A 232 24.72 3.97 -2.53
C ARG A 232 25.04 5.23 -1.73
N GLY A 233 26.33 5.58 -1.59
CA GLY A 233 26.74 6.72 -0.79
C GLY A 233 26.16 8.06 -1.25
N ALA A 234 25.91 8.22 -2.55
CA ALA A 234 25.23 9.38 -3.10
C ALA A 234 23.73 9.42 -2.75
N ILE A 235 23.05 8.28 -2.80
CA ILE A 235 21.63 8.15 -2.42
C ILE A 235 21.47 8.38 -0.90
N ASP A 236 22.29 7.73 -0.08
CA ASP A 236 22.29 7.86 1.38
C ASP A 236 22.53 9.34 1.81
N ALA A 237 23.40 10.07 1.11
CA ALA A 237 23.64 11.50 1.36
C ALA A 237 22.47 12.42 0.96
N ALA A 238 21.74 12.07 -0.10
CA ALA A 238 20.53 12.79 -0.49
C ALA A 238 19.37 12.52 0.49
N ALA A 239 19.16 11.26 0.89
CA ALA A 239 18.21 10.86 1.92
C ALA A 239 18.47 11.58 3.26
N ALA A 240 19.73 11.67 3.69
CA ALA A 240 20.10 12.43 4.90
C ALA A 240 19.77 13.94 4.82
N THR A 241 19.78 14.52 3.61
CA THR A 241 19.33 15.92 3.41
C THR A 241 17.81 16.04 3.60
N THR A 242 17.06 15.07 3.09
CA THR A 242 15.60 14.97 3.29
C THR A 242 15.24 14.78 4.77
N GLN A 243 15.94 13.88 5.47
CA GLN A 243 15.82 13.68 6.92
C GLN A 243 16.01 14.99 7.68
N GLY A 244 17.03 15.78 7.32
CA GLY A 244 17.31 17.07 7.94
C GLY A 244 16.14 18.06 7.88
N TYR A 245 15.35 18.07 6.80
CA TYR A 245 14.15 18.90 6.73
C TYR A 245 12.97 18.34 7.54
N VAL A 246 12.82 17.01 7.58
CA VAL A 246 11.82 16.32 8.43
C VAL A 246 12.07 16.60 9.92
N ASP A 247 13.32 16.44 10.37
CA ASP A 247 13.72 16.65 11.78
C ASP A 247 13.48 18.10 12.26
N ASN A 248 13.50 19.07 11.34
CA ASN A 248 13.22 20.47 11.62
C ASN A 248 11.75 20.86 11.37
N GLY A 249 10.86 19.92 11.05
CA GLY A 249 9.43 20.16 10.77
C GLY A 249 9.19 20.99 9.49
N GLN A 250 10.14 21.03 8.57
CA GLN A 250 10.09 21.86 7.36
C GLN A 250 9.45 21.08 6.19
N TRP A 251 8.22 20.60 6.39
CA TRP A 251 7.58 19.57 5.56
C TRP A 251 7.60 19.85 4.04
N GLY A 252 7.27 21.06 3.61
CA GLY A 252 7.33 21.41 2.18
C GLY A 252 8.75 21.40 1.59
N LEU A 253 9.78 21.66 2.40
CA LEU A 253 11.18 21.50 1.98
C LEU A 253 11.62 20.03 2.02
N ALA A 254 11.08 19.23 2.94
CA ALA A 254 11.28 17.79 2.96
C ALA A 254 10.73 17.14 1.68
N THR A 255 9.52 17.47 1.24
CA THR A 255 8.94 16.95 -0.01
C THR A 255 9.77 17.35 -1.24
N ASN A 256 10.34 18.57 -1.26
CA ASN A 256 11.26 19.00 -2.30
C ASN A 256 12.62 18.26 -2.26
N ALA A 257 13.16 17.99 -1.08
CA ALA A 257 14.41 17.22 -0.91
C ALA A 257 14.22 15.73 -1.23
N TRP A 258 13.06 15.18 -0.92
CA TRP A 258 12.62 13.85 -1.33
C TRP A 258 12.62 13.74 -2.86
N SER A 259 11.99 14.71 -3.55
CA SER A 259 12.04 14.82 -5.02
C SER A 259 13.47 14.86 -5.57
N TYR A 260 14.39 15.55 -4.89
CA TYR A 260 15.80 15.56 -5.29
C TYR A 260 16.46 14.17 -5.07
N THR A 261 16.14 13.50 -3.96
CA THR A 261 16.65 12.16 -3.61
C THR A 261 16.29 11.13 -4.67
N GLU A 262 15.05 11.15 -5.15
CA GLU A 262 14.64 10.30 -6.27
C GLU A 262 15.42 10.58 -7.55
N GLY A 263 15.70 11.86 -7.86
CA GLY A 263 16.52 12.24 -9.01
C GLY A 263 17.96 11.69 -8.92
N VAL A 264 18.51 11.59 -7.71
CA VAL A 264 19.80 10.92 -7.47
C VAL A 264 19.67 9.41 -7.69
N VAL A 265 18.64 8.75 -7.16
CA VAL A 265 18.37 7.32 -7.41
C VAL A 265 18.27 7.04 -8.91
N MET A 266 17.46 7.79 -9.66
CA MET A 266 17.35 7.63 -11.12
C MET A 266 18.70 7.77 -11.82
N GLN A 267 19.49 8.80 -11.48
CA GLN A 267 20.81 9.02 -12.07
C GLN A 267 21.79 7.88 -11.75
N LYS A 268 21.75 7.32 -10.54
CA LYS A 268 22.68 6.28 -10.09
C LYS A 268 22.34 4.86 -10.58
N THR A 269 21.10 4.64 -11.00
CA THR A 269 20.55 3.33 -11.41
C THR A 269 20.28 3.20 -12.92
N ASP A 270 20.54 4.24 -13.72
CA ASP A 270 20.13 4.35 -15.13
C ASP A 270 18.60 4.29 -15.32
N GLY A 271 17.85 4.85 -14.35
CA GLY A 271 16.39 4.95 -14.39
C GLY A 271 15.65 3.70 -13.92
N VAL A 272 15.98 3.18 -12.72
CA VAL A 272 15.18 2.12 -12.09
C VAL A 272 13.73 2.56 -11.92
N ASN A 273 12.78 1.66 -12.20
CA ASN A 273 11.37 1.90 -11.90
C ASN A 273 11.15 1.81 -10.38
N PHE A 274 10.65 2.89 -9.79
CA PHE A 274 10.35 3.01 -8.36
C PHE A 274 9.27 2.06 -7.86
N TYR A 275 8.37 1.62 -8.74
CA TYR A 275 7.23 0.80 -8.38
C TYR A 275 7.49 -0.70 -8.52
N ASN A 276 8.41 -1.11 -9.39
CA ASN A 276 8.86 -2.49 -9.50
C ASN A 276 10.25 -2.51 -10.15
N VAL A 277 11.29 -2.72 -9.35
CA VAL A 277 12.70 -2.56 -9.77
C VAL A 277 13.16 -3.51 -10.88
N LEU A 278 12.37 -4.54 -11.23
CA LEU A 278 12.67 -5.47 -12.33
C LEU A 278 11.98 -5.10 -13.66
N THR A 279 11.14 -4.08 -13.67
CA THR A 279 10.41 -3.62 -14.85
C THR A 279 11.06 -2.37 -15.47
N GLU A 280 10.92 -2.20 -16.78
CA GLU A 280 11.33 -0.95 -17.43
C GLU A 280 10.38 0.20 -17.06
N GLU A 281 10.94 1.37 -16.79
CA GLU A 281 10.18 2.61 -16.72
C GLU A 281 9.68 3.04 -18.12
N ASP A 282 8.45 3.57 -18.18
CA ASP A 282 7.69 3.73 -19.43
C ASP A 282 8.45 4.51 -20.53
N VAL A 283 8.24 4.05 -21.77
CA VAL A 283 8.82 4.55 -23.02
C VAL A 283 8.57 6.05 -23.24
N TYR A 284 7.57 6.62 -22.56
CA TYR A 284 7.25 8.03 -22.57
C TYR A 284 8.34 8.91 -21.95
N ARG A 285 9.05 8.44 -20.91
CA ARG A 285 10.20 9.14 -20.34
C ARG A 285 11.39 9.19 -21.30
N LYS A 286 11.57 8.15 -22.12
CA LYS A 286 12.60 8.08 -23.18
C LYS A 286 12.27 8.97 -24.39
N ASN A 287 10.99 9.28 -24.64
CA ASN A 287 10.52 9.97 -25.86
C ASN A 287 9.98 11.40 -25.67
N GLY A 288 9.88 11.93 -24.44
CA GLY A 288 9.58 13.35 -24.19
C GLY A 288 8.15 13.80 -24.54
N LEU A 289 7.19 12.87 -24.58
CA LEU A 289 5.78 13.14 -24.89
C LEU A 289 5.03 13.61 -23.62
N LYS A 290 4.20 14.65 -23.75
CA LYS A 290 3.64 15.41 -22.62
C LYS A 290 2.45 14.71 -21.92
N PRO A 291 2.27 14.92 -20.59
CA PRO A 291 1.06 14.55 -19.84
C PRO A 291 -0.27 14.96 -20.50
N HIS A 292 -1.36 14.28 -20.15
CA HIS A 292 -2.73 14.72 -20.49
C HIS A 292 -3.27 15.85 -19.61
N SER A 293 -2.64 16.13 -18.46
CA SER A 293 -2.98 17.32 -17.67
C SER A 293 -2.73 18.58 -18.50
N ARG A 294 -3.82 19.14 -19.04
CA ARG A 294 -3.79 20.15 -20.12
C ARG A 294 -3.11 21.46 -19.70
N ASP A 295 -3.06 21.72 -18.39
CA ASP A 295 -2.21 22.74 -17.79
C ASP A 295 -1.62 22.25 -16.45
N LEU A 296 -0.36 22.55 -16.19
CA LEU A 296 0.33 22.35 -14.90
C LEU A 296 0.97 23.66 -14.40
N SER A 297 0.63 24.80 -15.01
CA SER A 297 1.22 26.11 -14.72
C SER A 297 0.98 26.57 -13.29
N TYR A 298 -0.16 26.19 -12.71
CA TYR A 298 -0.54 26.44 -11.32
C TYR A 298 0.41 25.77 -10.30
N MET A 299 0.87 24.56 -10.62
CA MET A 299 1.66 23.74 -9.70
C MET A 299 3.08 24.27 -9.58
N ARG A 300 3.62 24.34 -8.35
CA ARG A 300 5.00 24.77 -8.08
C ARG A 300 6.03 23.92 -8.85
N PRO A 301 7.14 24.49 -9.35
CA PRO A 301 8.09 23.76 -10.20
C PRO A 301 8.61 22.45 -9.59
N GLU A 302 8.87 22.42 -8.29
CA GLU A 302 9.40 21.27 -7.56
C GLU A 302 8.36 20.14 -7.47
N VAL A 303 7.11 20.49 -7.15
CA VAL A 303 5.97 19.57 -7.09
C VAL A 303 5.58 19.08 -8.50
N ARG A 304 5.72 19.93 -9.51
CA ARG A 304 5.46 19.58 -10.92
C ARG A 304 6.40 18.48 -11.42
N GLU A 305 7.66 18.49 -11.01
CA GLU A 305 8.58 17.41 -11.37
C GLU A 305 8.32 16.12 -10.59
N LEU A 306 7.69 16.15 -9.41
CA LEU A 306 7.16 14.95 -8.72
C LEU A 306 5.94 14.39 -9.43
N TYR A 307 4.92 15.23 -9.66
CA TYR A 307 3.67 14.83 -10.33
C TYR A 307 3.96 14.08 -11.65
N LYS A 308 4.88 14.61 -12.48
CA LYS A 308 5.30 13.96 -13.73
C LYS A 308 5.89 12.55 -13.59
N ARG A 309 6.44 12.16 -12.43
CA ARG A 309 7.02 10.81 -12.21
C ARG A 309 5.94 9.81 -11.81
N HIS A 310 5.03 10.23 -10.95
CA HIS A 310 4.10 9.33 -10.27
C HIS A 310 2.75 9.18 -10.99
N VAL A 311 2.37 10.16 -11.82
CA VAL A 311 1.06 10.18 -12.49
C VAL A 311 1.01 9.37 -13.79
N HIS A 312 2.16 8.85 -14.23
CA HIS A 312 2.29 8.09 -15.48
C HIS A 312 3.05 6.78 -15.27
N ARG A 313 2.62 5.98 -14.27
CA ARG A 313 3.11 4.59 -14.09
C ARG A 313 2.72 3.71 -15.27
N TYR A 314 1.43 3.72 -15.64
CA TYR A 314 0.94 2.86 -16.71
C TYR A 314 1.38 3.37 -18.08
N PRO A 315 1.74 2.46 -19.02
CA PRO A 315 2.01 2.82 -20.41
C PRO A 315 0.88 3.68 -20.97
N ARG A 316 1.19 4.73 -21.75
CA ARG A 316 0.14 5.64 -22.24
C ARG A 316 -1.04 4.92 -22.89
N ASN A 317 -0.81 3.86 -23.66
CA ASN A 317 -1.92 3.13 -24.30
C ASN A 317 -2.90 2.48 -23.31
N VAL A 318 -2.49 2.24 -22.06
CA VAL A 318 -3.39 1.84 -20.97
C VAL A 318 -4.05 3.07 -20.35
N MET A 319 -3.29 4.14 -20.10
CA MET A 319 -3.81 5.41 -19.57
C MET A 319 -4.88 6.07 -20.46
N ASP A 320 -4.64 6.13 -21.77
CA ASP A 320 -5.57 6.65 -22.77
C ASP A 320 -6.86 5.82 -22.77
N VAL A 321 -6.75 4.49 -22.70
CA VAL A 321 -7.91 3.59 -22.62
C VAL A 321 -8.70 3.78 -21.32
N ILE A 322 -8.03 3.91 -20.17
CA ILE A 322 -8.73 4.21 -18.89
C ILE A 322 -9.43 5.57 -19.00
N TYR A 323 -8.75 6.62 -19.48
CA TYR A 323 -9.32 7.95 -19.63
C TYR A 323 -10.54 7.97 -20.57
N ASP A 324 -10.46 7.28 -21.72
CA ASP A 324 -11.54 7.17 -22.72
C ASP A 324 -12.72 6.31 -22.20
N LEU A 325 -12.44 5.23 -21.44
CA LEU A 325 -13.46 4.41 -20.79
C LEU A 325 -14.20 5.19 -19.71
N MET A 326 -13.45 5.88 -18.85
CA MET A 326 -13.99 6.68 -17.75
C MET A 326 -14.85 7.81 -18.32
N ASN A 327 -14.26 8.74 -19.09
CA ASN A 327 -14.98 9.88 -19.69
C ASN A 327 -15.96 9.50 -20.82
N GLY A 328 -16.24 8.21 -21.03
CA GLY A 328 -17.20 7.69 -21.98
C GLY A 328 -18.18 6.73 -21.32
N GLU A 329 -18.00 5.43 -21.54
CA GLU A 329 -18.96 4.39 -21.14
C GLU A 329 -19.26 4.38 -19.64
N TYR A 330 -18.26 4.62 -18.78
CA TYR A 330 -18.47 4.62 -17.33
C TYR A 330 -19.10 5.93 -16.83
N ALA A 331 -18.76 7.08 -17.42
CA ALA A 331 -19.44 8.34 -17.11
C ALA A 331 -20.94 8.28 -17.44
N ASP A 332 -21.30 7.72 -18.60
CA ASP A 332 -22.70 7.47 -19.00
C ASP A 332 -23.37 6.45 -18.05
N ARG A 333 -22.71 5.33 -17.73
CA ARG A 333 -23.24 4.27 -16.84
C ARG A 333 -23.55 4.79 -15.44
N TRP A 334 -22.64 5.57 -14.87
CA TRP A 334 -22.75 6.07 -13.50
C TRP A 334 -23.44 7.44 -13.38
N ASN A 335 -23.99 7.96 -14.49
CA ASN A 335 -24.68 9.25 -14.54
C ASN A 335 -23.83 10.38 -13.93
N ILE A 336 -22.55 10.43 -14.32
CA ILE A 336 -21.59 11.44 -13.84
C ILE A 336 -22.05 12.83 -14.32
N PRO A 337 -22.01 13.88 -13.46
CA PRO A 337 -22.42 15.22 -13.86
C PRO A 337 -21.58 15.75 -15.03
N ALA A 338 -22.22 16.37 -16.03
CA ALA A 338 -21.57 16.83 -17.26
C ALA A 338 -20.50 17.93 -17.07
N ASN A 339 -20.32 18.45 -15.85
CA ASN A 339 -19.26 19.38 -15.45
C ASN A 339 -18.08 18.71 -14.71
N VAL A 340 -18.09 17.38 -14.60
CA VAL A 340 -17.03 16.56 -14.00
C VAL A 340 -16.34 15.79 -15.12
N GLU A 341 -15.04 16.01 -15.30
CA GLU A 341 -14.17 15.26 -16.21
C GLU A 341 -13.23 14.41 -15.33
N TRP A 342 -13.15 13.10 -15.58
CA TRP A 342 -12.26 12.21 -14.85
C TRP A 342 -10.81 12.46 -15.25
N ASP A 343 -9.94 12.64 -14.26
CA ASP A 343 -8.48 12.52 -14.39
C ASP A 343 -7.97 11.47 -13.39
N GLY A 344 -6.98 10.68 -13.82
CA GLY A 344 -6.41 9.61 -13.01
C GLY A 344 -5.62 10.12 -11.81
N GLN A 345 -5.14 11.38 -11.84
CA GLN A 345 -4.57 12.05 -10.68
C GLN A 345 -5.14 13.46 -10.46
N GLY A 346 -5.70 13.69 -9.28
CA GLY A 346 -6.05 15.03 -8.80
C GLY A 346 -4.80 15.91 -8.60
N GLY A 347 -4.38 16.64 -9.63
CA GLY A 347 -3.17 17.48 -9.55
C GLY A 347 -3.25 18.63 -8.55
N TYR A 348 -4.43 19.17 -8.28
CA TYR A 348 -4.61 20.15 -7.20
C TYR A 348 -4.52 19.50 -5.81
N VAL A 349 -5.06 18.29 -5.65
CA VAL A 349 -4.95 17.49 -4.42
C VAL A 349 -3.48 17.22 -4.10
N PHE A 350 -2.69 16.80 -5.09
CA PHE A 350 -1.27 16.51 -4.92
C PHE A 350 -0.43 17.74 -4.49
N ASP A 351 -0.67 18.94 -5.06
CA ASP A 351 0.04 20.16 -4.64
C ASP A 351 -0.40 20.63 -3.24
N THR A 352 -1.69 20.50 -2.92
CA THR A 352 -2.27 20.91 -1.62
C THR A 352 -1.69 20.06 -0.47
N LEU A 353 -1.65 18.74 -0.62
CA LEU A 353 -1.14 17.79 0.38
C LEU A 353 0.39 17.69 0.44
N SER A 354 1.13 18.42 -0.40
CA SER A 354 2.60 18.42 -0.42
C SER A 354 3.28 18.77 0.92
N LYS A 355 2.59 19.45 1.84
CA LYS A 355 3.06 19.74 3.21
C LYS A 355 2.72 18.64 4.23
N ASP A 356 1.78 17.77 3.91
CA ASP A 356 1.48 16.58 4.70
C ASP A 356 2.37 15.41 4.29
N PHE A 357 2.70 15.33 2.99
CA PHE A 357 3.32 14.18 2.35
C PHE A 357 4.44 13.45 3.12
N MET A 358 5.36 14.21 3.73
CA MET A 358 6.52 13.68 4.46
C MET A 358 6.30 13.44 5.97
N LYS A 359 5.10 13.71 6.51
CA LYS A 359 4.75 13.40 7.91
C LYS A 359 4.51 11.89 8.09
N PRO A 360 4.98 11.27 9.18
CA PRO A 360 4.66 9.88 9.49
C PRO A 360 3.32 9.74 10.24
N VAL A 361 2.65 8.59 10.10
CA VAL A 361 1.42 8.22 10.84
C VAL A 361 1.57 6.93 11.68
N ILE A 362 2.81 6.58 12.05
CA ILE A 362 3.15 5.39 12.85
C ILE A 362 2.39 5.37 14.19
N ASP A 363 2.19 6.55 14.79
CA ASP A 363 1.50 6.71 16.06
C ASP A 363 0.00 6.37 15.93
N SER A 364 -0.63 6.72 14.80
CA SER A 364 -2.01 6.32 14.49
C SER A 364 -2.13 4.79 14.37
N VAL A 365 -1.22 4.11 13.66
CA VAL A 365 -1.21 2.63 13.58
C VAL A 365 -1.05 2.01 14.98
N SER A 366 -0.17 2.56 15.80
CA SER A 366 0.04 2.14 17.20
C SER A 366 -1.23 2.32 18.04
N GLN A 367 -1.94 3.44 17.87
CA GLN A 367 -3.19 3.74 18.56
C GLN A 367 -4.31 2.77 18.15
N ILE A 368 -4.44 2.39 16.88
CA ILE A 368 -5.41 1.38 16.43
C ILE A 368 -5.16 0.07 17.17
N LEU A 369 -3.92 -0.41 17.18
CA LEU A 369 -3.53 -1.67 17.81
C LEU A 369 -3.72 -1.71 19.33
N ASP A 370 -3.58 -0.55 20.00
CA ASP A 370 -3.69 -0.45 21.47
C ASP A 370 -5.13 -0.16 21.96
N THR A 371 -5.94 0.56 21.18
CA THR A 371 -7.24 1.10 21.64
C THR A 371 -8.48 0.52 20.94
N THR A 372 -8.29 -0.34 19.93
CA THR A 372 -9.37 -0.95 19.15
C THR A 372 -9.23 -2.47 19.06
N ASP A 373 -10.25 -3.12 18.51
CA ASP A 373 -10.27 -4.54 18.14
C ASP A 373 -10.19 -4.74 16.61
N ILE A 374 -9.76 -3.71 15.88
CA ILE A 374 -9.54 -3.73 14.43
C ILE A 374 -8.31 -4.57 14.11
N HIS A 375 -8.43 -5.48 13.14
CA HIS A 375 -7.28 -6.21 12.60
C HIS A 375 -6.49 -5.34 11.62
N VAL A 376 -5.21 -5.13 11.90
CA VAL A 376 -4.30 -4.36 11.04
C VAL A 376 -3.40 -5.32 10.27
N ALA A 377 -3.57 -5.36 8.95
CA ALA A 377 -2.73 -6.12 8.03
C ALA A 377 -1.84 -5.19 7.22
N VAL A 378 -0.53 -5.26 7.42
CA VAL A 378 0.46 -4.60 6.57
C VAL A 378 0.90 -5.58 5.50
N TYR A 379 1.01 -5.16 4.25
CA TYR A 379 1.58 -5.97 3.18
C TYR A 379 2.52 -5.14 2.31
N ASN A 380 3.56 -5.78 1.79
CA ASN A 380 4.53 -5.12 0.92
C ASN A 380 5.00 -6.08 -0.18
N GLY A 381 5.02 -5.61 -1.42
CA GLY A 381 5.80 -6.20 -2.50
C GLY A 381 7.30 -6.11 -2.22
N ASN A 382 8.03 -7.20 -2.44
CA ASN A 382 9.48 -7.24 -2.19
C ASN A 382 10.32 -6.54 -3.28
N LEU A 383 9.72 -6.20 -4.42
CA LEU A 383 10.33 -5.48 -5.56
C LEU A 383 9.91 -4.00 -5.61
N ASP A 384 9.11 -3.54 -4.65
CA ASP A 384 8.83 -2.12 -4.50
C ASP A 384 10.08 -1.39 -3.99
N LEU A 385 10.35 -0.21 -4.54
CA LEU A 385 11.39 0.69 -4.09
C LEU A 385 10.80 1.92 -3.39
N ILE A 386 9.68 2.49 -3.85
CA ILE A 386 9.16 3.73 -3.26
C ILE A 386 8.80 3.50 -1.79
N CYS A 387 8.03 2.45 -1.48
CA CYS A 387 7.72 2.01 -0.12
C CYS A 387 8.41 0.67 0.17
N ASP A 388 9.75 0.63 0.06
CA ASP A 388 10.50 -0.63 0.11
C ASP A 388 10.28 -1.45 1.40
N SER A 389 10.38 -2.77 1.26
CA SER A 389 10.14 -3.72 2.34
C SER A 389 11.06 -3.54 3.56
N ILE A 390 12.29 -3.03 3.41
CA ILE A 390 13.21 -2.78 4.54
C ILE A 390 12.68 -1.59 5.35
N GLY A 391 12.26 -0.52 4.66
CA GLY A 391 11.59 0.63 5.26
C GLY A 391 10.30 0.25 5.99
N THR A 392 9.48 -0.62 5.38
CA THR A 392 8.26 -1.12 6.05
C THR A 392 8.57 -1.92 7.31
N TRP A 393 9.54 -2.84 7.26
CA TRP A 393 10.00 -3.52 8.47
C TRP A 393 10.64 -2.57 9.49
N ASN A 394 11.19 -1.42 9.10
CA ASN A 394 11.77 -0.44 10.01
C ASN A 394 10.71 0.35 10.79
N TRP A 395 9.63 0.80 10.14
CA TRP A 395 8.55 1.47 10.88
C TRP A 395 7.70 0.50 11.71
N VAL A 396 7.47 -0.74 11.23
CA VAL A 396 6.80 -1.80 12.00
C VAL A 396 7.52 -2.09 13.33
N LYS A 397 8.86 -2.00 13.37
CA LYS A 397 9.65 -2.18 14.61
C LYS A 397 9.49 -1.02 15.61
N LYS A 398 9.00 0.15 15.16
CA LYS A 398 8.80 1.35 16.00
C LYS A 398 7.41 1.44 16.63
N LEU A 399 6.45 0.65 16.13
CA LEU A 399 5.10 0.57 16.68
C LEU A 399 5.12 0.23 18.17
N THR A 400 4.15 0.77 18.91
CA THR A 400 4.01 0.52 20.36
C THR A 400 2.56 0.22 20.73
N TRP A 401 2.28 -1.00 21.18
CA TRP A 401 0.98 -1.40 21.73
C TRP A 401 1.13 -2.43 22.86
N GLY A 402 0.08 -2.70 23.63
CA GLY A 402 0.13 -3.54 24.83
C GLY A 402 0.57 -5.01 24.63
N ASP A 403 0.66 -5.51 23.39
CA ASP A 403 0.88 -6.92 23.06
C ASP A 403 2.17 -7.19 22.24
N MET A 404 3.17 -6.29 22.32
CA MET A 404 4.48 -6.47 21.64
C MET A 404 5.15 -7.83 21.93
N ASN A 405 4.91 -8.44 23.10
CA ASN A 405 5.49 -9.74 23.46
C ASN A 405 4.97 -10.87 22.56
N SER A 406 3.67 -10.89 22.24
CA SER A 406 3.11 -11.88 21.30
C SER A 406 3.63 -11.63 19.89
N TRP A 407 3.82 -10.36 19.50
CA TRP A 407 4.41 -9.98 18.22
C TRP A 407 5.85 -10.46 18.05
N TYR A 408 6.73 -10.16 19.00
CA TYR A 408 8.13 -10.63 18.96
C TYR A 408 8.28 -12.15 19.17
N GLY A 409 7.28 -12.80 19.78
CA GLY A 409 7.20 -14.26 19.90
C GLY A 409 6.64 -14.98 18.65
N ALA A 410 6.02 -14.26 17.72
CA ALA A 410 5.38 -14.85 16.55
C ALA A 410 6.41 -15.31 15.51
N THR A 411 6.30 -16.56 15.06
CA THR A 411 7.14 -17.10 13.99
C THR A 411 6.64 -16.67 12.62
N GLN A 412 7.53 -16.14 11.78
CA GLN A 412 7.28 -15.90 10.37
C GLN A 412 7.07 -17.24 9.62
N LYS A 413 6.03 -17.31 8.80
CA LYS A 413 5.61 -18.50 8.04
C LYS A 413 5.64 -18.23 6.54
N SER A 414 5.80 -19.28 5.74
CA SER A 414 5.64 -19.21 4.28
C SER A 414 4.18 -19.45 3.89
N LEU A 415 3.69 -18.66 2.93
CA LEU A 415 2.46 -18.91 2.18
C LEU A 415 2.81 -19.57 0.84
N TYR A 416 2.07 -20.60 0.49
CA TYR A 416 2.13 -21.29 -0.80
C TYR A 416 0.75 -21.22 -1.46
N ILE A 417 0.71 -21.04 -2.77
CA ILE A 417 -0.52 -21.06 -3.58
C ILE A 417 -0.32 -21.99 -4.78
N SER A 418 -1.41 -22.40 -5.44
CA SER A 418 -1.40 -23.31 -6.60
C SER A 418 -0.50 -22.87 -7.76
N ASP A 419 -0.43 -21.55 -7.97
CA ASP A 419 0.07 -20.93 -9.19
C ASP A 419 1.60 -20.91 -9.25
N TYR A 420 2.26 -21.15 -8.11
CA TYR A 420 3.71 -21.17 -8.00
C TYR A 420 4.18 -22.48 -7.34
N SER A 421 5.19 -23.12 -7.93
CA SER A 421 5.96 -24.21 -7.30
C SER A 421 6.91 -23.73 -6.20
N SER A 422 6.78 -22.46 -5.77
CA SER A 422 7.66 -21.77 -4.82
C SER A 422 6.84 -20.91 -3.86
N VAL A 423 7.49 -20.39 -2.81
CA VAL A 423 6.84 -19.51 -1.82
C VAL A 423 6.19 -18.30 -2.52
N ALA A 424 4.94 -18.01 -2.18
CA ALA A 424 4.17 -16.88 -2.69
C ALA A 424 4.37 -15.61 -1.86
N ALA A 425 4.37 -15.78 -0.54
CA ALA A 425 4.66 -14.72 0.42
C ALA A 425 5.28 -15.30 1.69
N TYR A 426 5.87 -14.45 2.52
CA TYR A 426 6.05 -14.73 3.94
C TYR A 426 5.08 -13.88 4.75
N TYR A 427 4.59 -14.39 5.88
CA TYR A 427 3.74 -13.62 6.79
C TYR A 427 4.09 -13.87 8.26
N GLN A 428 3.84 -12.89 9.11
CA GLN A 428 3.89 -13.01 10.57
C GLN A 428 2.59 -12.43 11.13
N ARG A 429 1.98 -13.12 12.11
CA ARG A 429 0.74 -12.67 12.78
C ARG A 429 0.85 -12.85 14.28
N ALA A 430 0.39 -11.86 15.04
CA ALA A 430 0.07 -11.97 16.46
C ALA A 430 -1.27 -11.27 16.72
N ASN A 431 -2.26 -12.01 17.22
CA ASN A 431 -3.61 -11.51 17.52
C ASN A 431 -4.20 -10.69 16.35
N GLN A 432 -4.47 -9.40 16.56
CA GLN A 432 -5.05 -8.46 15.59
C GLN A 432 -4.00 -7.79 14.67
N PHE A 433 -2.73 -8.16 14.71
CA PHE A 433 -1.70 -7.62 13.82
C PHE A 433 -1.10 -8.68 12.91
N SER A 434 -0.97 -8.38 11.63
CA SER A 434 -0.26 -9.21 10.66
C SER A 434 0.60 -8.39 9.69
N VAL A 435 1.74 -8.93 9.27
CA VAL A 435 2.62 -8.35 8.26
C VAL A 435 2.93 -9.40 7.19
N PHE A 436 2.79 -9.04 5.93
CA PHE A 436 3.10 -9.87 4.75
C PHE A 436 4.23 -9.27 3.92
N SER A 437 5.14 -10.12 3.45
CA SER A 437 6.10 -9.82 2.40
C SER A 437 5.75 -10.65 1.17
N ILE A 438 5.15 -10.01 0.18
CA ILE A 438 4.66 -10.61 -1.06
C ILE A 438 5.83 -10.75 -2.04
N LEU A 439 6.09 -11.97 -2.50
CA LEU A 439 7.24 -12.25 -3.35
C LEU A 439 6.90 -12.09 -4.83
N ARG A 440 7.87 -11.55 -5.59
CA ARG A 440 7.78 -11.22 -7.02
C ARG A 440 6.80 -10.09 -7.34
N SER A 441 6.46 -9.29 -6.33
CA SER A 441 5.57 -8.13 -6.46
C SER A 441 6.32 -6.85 -6.24
N GLY A 442 6.04 -5.83 -7.05
CA GLY A 442 6.27 -4.43 -6.74
C GLY A 442 5.10 -3.84 -5.95
N HIS A 443 4.99 -2.51 -6.03
CA HIS A 443 4.08 -1.64 -5.28
C HIS A 443 2.60 -2.01 -5.41
N MET A 444 2.17 -2.41 -6.62
CA MET A 444 0.79 -2.84 -6.86
C MET A 444 0.68 -4.36 -6.70
N VAL A 445 0.56 -4.79 -5.45
CA VAL A 445 0.40 -6.20 -5.09
C VAL A 445 -0.74 -6.92 -5.82
N PRO A 446 -1.92 -6.30 -6.04
CA PRO A 446 -2.97 -6.95 -6.82
C PRO A 446 -2.66 -7.07 -8.33
N GLU A 447 -1.88 -6.15 -8.90
CA GLU A 447 -1.45 -6.19 -10.31
C GLU A 447 -0.34 -7.24 -10.53
N ASP A 448 0.74 -7.17 -9.74
CA ASP A 448 1.94 -7.99 -9.96
C ASP A 448 1.78 -9.43 -9.39
N ALA A 449 0.98 -9.62 -8.34
CA ALA A 449 0.79 -10.90 -7.67
C ALA A 449 -0.69 -11.26 -7.39
N PRO A 450 -1.58 -11.22 -8.39
CA PRO A 450 -3.04 -11.30 -8.24
C PRO A 450 -3.51 -12.48 -7.36
N SER A 451 -3.06 -13.70 -7.67
CA SER A 451 -3.47 -14.91 -6.91
C SER A 451 -2.91 -14.93 -5.48
N THR A 452 -1.75 -14.30 -5.23
CA THR A 452 -1.22 -14.13 -3.87
C THR A 452 -2.03 -13.09 -3.10
N SER A 453 -2.44 -12.02 -3.77
CA SER A 453 -3.31 -10.96 -3.23
C SER A 453 -4.67 -11.54 -2.81
N LEU A 454 -5.29 -12.38 -3.64
CA LEU A 454 -6.51 -13.12 -3.28
C LEU A 454 -6.33 -14.04 -2.06
N ALA A 455 -5.22 -14.80 -2.01
CA ALA A 455 -4.93 -15.66 -0.86
C ALA A 455 -4.62 -14.85 0.42
N MET A 456 -4.12 -13.63 0.28
CA MET A 456 -3.88 -12.71 1.40
C MET A 456 -5.20 -12.15 1.95
N ILE A 457 -6.12 -11.66 1.10
CA ILE A 457 -7.39 -11.10 1.59
C ILE A 457 -8.25 -12.16 2.28
N ASP A 458 -8.28 -13.40 1.78
CA ASP A 458 -8.94 -14.54 2.45
C ASP A 458 -8.46 -14.69 3.90
N LEU A 459 -7.14 -14.66 4.10
CA LEU A 459 -6.52 -14.77 5.42
C LEU A 459 -6.81 -13.54 6.29
N VAL A 460 -6.68 -12.33 5.75
CA VAL A 460 -6.92 -11.09 6.51
C VAL A 460 -8.37 -10.97 6.96
N THR A 461 -9.34 -11.29 6.09
CA THR A 461 -10.76 -11.25 6.49
C THR A 461 -11.07 -12.31 7.54
N GLN A 462 -10.59 -13.55 7.35
CA GLN A 462 -10.73 -14.60 8.37
C GLN A 462 -10.15 -14.16 9.72
N TRP A 463 -8.95 -13.56 9.71
CA TRP A 463 -8.24 -13.15 10.91
C TRP A 463 -8.85 -11.93 11.60
N GLY A 464 -9.52 -11.04 10.84
CA GLY A 464 -10.33 -9.96 11.38
C GLY A 464 -11.54 -10.47 12.17
N ALA A 465 -12.27 -11.46 11.63
CA ALA A 465 -13.39 -12.08 12.32
C ALA A 465 -12.93 -12.78 13.61
N GLU A 466 -11.82 -13.52 13.55
CA GLU A 466 -11.19 -14.13 14.72
C GLU A 466 -10.78 -13.09 15.79
N ALA A 467 -10.23 -11.93 15.37
CA ALA A 467 -9.83 -10.85 16.28
C ALA A 467 -11.05 -10.21 16.98
N LYS A 468 -12.13 -9.92 16.23
CA LYS A 468 -13.39 -9.41 16.79
C LYS A 468 -14.01 -10.36 17.79
N GLU A 469 -14.11 -11.65 17.49
CA GLU A 469 -14.66 -12.63 18.44
C GLU A 469 -13.77 -12.78 19.70
N ALA A 470 -12.45 -12.74 19.56
CA ALA A 470 -11.53 -12.73 20.70
C ALA A 470 -11.70 -11.47 21.59
N ALA A 471 -11.96 -10.31 20.99
CA ALA A 471 -12.23 -9.07 21.72
C ALA A 471 -13.58 -9.11 22.47
N LYS A 472 -14.65 -9.58 21.81
CA LYS A 472 -15.97 -9.82 22.43
C LYS A 472 -15.84 -10.76 23.64
N ALA A 473 -15.09 -11.86 23.51
CA ALA A 473 -14.85 -12.81 24.59
C ALA A 473 -14.13 -12.16 25.80
N LYS A 474 -13.08 -11.36 25.57
CA LYS A 474 -12.38 -10.61 26.62
C LYS A 474 -13.30 -9.60 27.35
N LYS A 475 -14.17 -8.90 26.62
CA LYS A 475 -15.16 -7.96 27.20
C LYS A 475 -16.20 -8.66 28.07
N ASN A 476 -16.64 -9.85 27.67
CA ASN A 476 -17.56 -10.67 28.45
C ASN A 476 -16.92 -11.22 29.73
N MET A 477 -15.63 -11.58 29.71
CA MET A 477 -14.88 -12.03 30.89
C MET A 477 -14.55 -10.90 31.89
N THR A 478 -14.48 -9.65 31.44
CA THR A 478 -14.13 -8.48 32.25
C THR A 478 -15.35 -7.69 32.75
N SER A 479 -16.55 -8.03 32.27
CA SER A 479 -17.81 -7.49 32.79
C SER A 479 -18.07 -8.03 34.21
N PRO A 480 -18.45 -7.19 35.19
CA PRO A 480 -18.65 -7.64 36.56
C PRO A 480 -19.80 -8.64 36.62
N ILE A 481 -19.53 -9.83 37.18
CA ILE A 481 -20.57 -10.80 37.51
C ILE A 481 -21.55 -10.13 38.48
N THR A 482 -22.78 -9.86 38.02
CA THR A 482 -23.88 -9.47 38.90
C THR A 482 -24.20 -10.64 39.81
N VAL A 483 -23.54 -10.68 40.97
CA VAL A 483 -23.91 -11.57 42.06
C VAL A 483 -25.28 -11.11 42.56
N THR A 484 -26.33 -11.76 42.04
CA THR A 484 -27.66 -11.67 42.63
C THR A 484 -27.56 -12.17 44.07
N LYS A 485 -27.60 -11.24 45.03
CA LYS A 485 -27.79 -11.59 46.43
C LYS A 485 -29.17 -12.23 46.57
N GLU A 486 -29.22 -13.55 46.68
CA GLU A 486 -30.37 -14.20 47.28
C GLU A 486 -30.50 -13.72 48.73
N GLU A 487 -31.69 -13.25 49.09
CA GLU A 487 -31.97 -12.85 50.47
C GLU A 487 -31.95 -14.07 51.40
N PRO A 488 -31.40 -13.94 52.62
CA PRO A 488 -31.31 -15.07 53.55
C PRO A 488 -32.70 -15.47 54.05
N LYS A 489 -33.17 -16.64 53.64
CA LYS A 489 -34.35 -17.28 54.25
C LYS A 489 -34.07 -17.57 55.73
N GLN A 490 -35.11 -17.37 56.54
CA GLN A 490 -35.05 -17.49 58.00
C GLN A 490 -34.62 -18.89 58.46
N ALA A 491 -33.87 -18.94 59.56
CA ALA A 491 -33.43 -20.18 60.18
C ALA A 491 -34.53 -20.78 61.06
N GLU A 492 -34.88 -22.05 60.83
CA GLU A 492 -35.50 -22.91 61.84
C GLU A 492 -34.43 -23.79 62.51
N ALA A 493 -34.58 -24.03 63.81
CA ALA A 493 -33.58 -24.68 64.64
C ALA A 493 -33.95 -26.13 64.97
N VAL A 494 -33.06 -27.09 64.69
CA VAL A 494 -33.08 -28.46 65.27
C VAL A 494 -31.66 -28.89 65.66
N ALA A 495 -31.56 -29.75 66.67
CA ALA A 495 -30.38 -29.94 67.52
C ALA A 495 -29.26 -30.89 67.00
N ALA A 496 -28.08 -30.73 67.60
CA ALA A 496 -26.95 -31.67 67.66
C ALA A 496 -27.33 -32.99 68.42
N PRO A 497 -26.51 -34.09 68.47
CA PRO A 497 -25.03 -34.20 68.40
C PRO A 497 -24.56 -35.33 67.43
N LYS A 498 -23.30 -35.84 67.35
CA LYS A 498 -22.11 -35.92 68.24
C LYS A 498 -20.78 -35.84 67.47
N LYS A 499 -19.66 -35.75 68.19
CA LYS A 499 -18.28 -36.03 67.70
C LYS A 499 -17.98 -37.53 67.67
N VAL A 500 -17.13 -37.96 66.73
CA VAL A 500 -16.19 -39.10 66.85
C VAL A 500 -14.88 -38.71 66.15
N GLN A 501 -13.74 -39.14 66.70
CA GLN A 501 -12.37 -38.95 66.16
C GLN A 501 -11.95 -40.20 65.37
N HIS A 502 -10.95 -40.10 64.48
CA HIS A 502 -9.81 -41.05 64.46
C HIS A 502 -8.63 -40.55 63.63
N GLU A 503 -7.53 -41.29 63.72
CA GLU A 503 -6.14 -40.85 63.50
C GLU A 503 -5.54 -41.20 62.13
N GLU A 504 -4.26 -40.86 62.02
CA GLU A 504 -3.31 -41.06 60.93
C GLU A 504 -3.20 -42.49 60.38
N ALA A 505 -2.75 -42.59 59.13
CA ALA A 505 -1.77 -43.60 58.75
C ALA A 505 -0.87 -43.07 57.62
N VAL A 506 0.44 -43.20 57.79
CA VAL A 506 1.47 -42.96 56.75
C VAL A 506 1.85 -44.30 56.13
N THR A 507 1.94 -44.36 54.80
CA THR A 507 2.78 -45.37 54.12
C THR A 507 3.58 -44.74 52.99
N THR A 508 4.85 -45.10 52.95
CA THR A 508 5.85 -44.77 51.92
C THR A 508 5.92 -45.88 50.87
N GLU A 509 6.20 -45.54 49.61
CA GLU A 509 6.95 -46.42 48.70
C GLU A 509 7.66 -45.59 47.62
N ALA A 510 8.69 -46.15 46.98
CA ALA A 510 9.75 -45.39 46.30
C ALA A 510 10.22 -46.04 44.98
N GLU A 511 10.94 -45.24 44.18
CA GLU A 511 11.72 -45.62 42.96
C GLU A 511 10.86 -46.14 41.78
N GLU A 512 11.28 -46.07 40.51
CA GLU A 512 12.60 -45.83 39.89
C GLU A 512 12.63 -44.65 38.90
N ALA A 513 13.84 -44.15 38.61
CA ALA A 513 14.11 -43.17 37.56
C ALA A 513 15.02 -43.76 36.48
N VAL A 514 14.64 -43.64 35.20
CA VAL A 514 15.47 -44.03 34.04
C VAL A 514 16.07 -42.78 33.40
N VAL A 515 17.41 -42.72 33.34
CA VAL A 515 18.17 -41.64 32.70
C VAL A 515 18.80 -42.14 31.40
N VAL A 516 18.54 -41.46 30.29
CA VAL A 516 19.36 -41.55 29.06
C VAL A 516 19.80 -40.15 28.63
N LYS A 517 21.06 -40.06 28.16
CA LYS A 517 21.89 -38.85 28.14
C LYS A 517 21.68 -38.01 26.87
N SER A 518 21.83 -36.68 27.01
CA SER A 518 22.07 -35.76 25.89
C SER A 518 23.48 -35.16 25.96
N SER A 519 24.18 -35.06 24.81
CA SER A 519 25.51 -34.45 24.70
C SER A 519 25.45 -32.92 24.56
N PRO A 520 26.51 -32.17 24.95
CA PRO A 520 26.46 -30.71 25.02
C PRO A 520 26.81 -30.01 23.71
N VAL A 521 26.07 -28.97 23.35
CA VAL A 521 26.42 -28.00 22.31
C VAL A 521 27.12 -26.79 22.93
N ARG A 522 28.21 -26.33 22.31
CA ARG A 522 29.03 -25.20 22.81
C ARG A 522 28.27 -23.87 22.73
N LYS A 523 28.41 -23.03 23.76
CA LYS A 523 28.08 -21.60 23.72
C LYS A 523 29.29 -20.78 23.27
N SER A 524 29.10 -19.83 22.36
CA SER A 524 30.04 -18.74 22.08
C SER A 524 29.63 -17.48 22.86
N PRO A 525 30.57 -16.57 23.19
CA PRO A 525 30.35 -15.55 24.22
C PRO A 525 29.61 -14.29 23.73
N VAL A 526 28.81 -13.73 24.62
CA VAL A 526 28.13 -12.43 24.48
C VAL A 526 29.08 -11.30 24.89
N ALA A 527 29.13 -10.21 24.12
CA ALA A 527 29.88 -9.01 24.47
C ALA A 527 29.07 -8.12 25.47
N PRO A 528 29.72 -7.45 26.45
CA PRO A 528 29.00 -6.77 27.52
C PRO A 528 28.47 -5.38 27.13
N ILE A 529 27.26 -5.09 27.59
CA ILE A 529 26.60 -3.77 27.54
C ILE A 529 27.33 -2.80 28.48
N VAL A 530 27.70 -1.61 27.98
CA VAL A 530 28.25 -0.53 28.80
C VAL A 530 27.16 0.50 29.12
N THR A 531 26.74 0.56 30.39
CA THR A 531 25.80 1.57 30.90
C THR A 531 26.41 2.98 30.96
N VAL A 532 25.71 3.97 30.41
CA VAL A 532 26.11 5.38 30.46
C VAL A 532 25.79 6.01 31.81
N LYS A 533 26.80 6.53 32.52
CA LYS A 533 26.61 7.50 33.63
C LYS A 533 27.81 8.46 33.76
N LYS A 534 27.51 9.77 33.68
CA LYS A 534 28.35 10.93 34.02
C LYS A 534 29.65 11.16 33.24
N VAL A 535 29.71 12.25 32.45
CA VAL A 535 30.63 13.39 32.71
C VAL A 535 29.94 14.72 32.34
N LYS A 536 29.84 15.65 33.29
CA LYS A 536 29.62 17.09 33.04
C LYS A 536 30.96 17.82 33.20
N LYS A 537 31.63 18.25 32.13
CA LYS A 537 32.56 19.39 32.10
C LYS A 537 33.16 19.60 30.70
N ALA A 538 32.90 20.76 30.08
CA ALA A 538 33.81 21.52 29.19
C ALA A 538 33.02 22.57 28.39
N LEU A 539 32.67 23.68 29.05
CA LEU A 539 32.30 24.94 28.40
C LEU A 539 33.24 26.02 28.95
N ASN A 540 33.56 27.01 28.12
CA ASN A 540 34.42 28.19 28.37
C ASN A 540 35.95 28.00 28.34
N THR A 541 36.51 28.09 27.11
CA THR A 541 37.69 28.90 26.68
C THR A 541 37.79 28.70 25.16
N THR A 542 37.96 29.68 24.27
CA THR A 542 38.50 31.05 24.38
C THR A 542 37.81 31.96 23.35
N ARG A 543 37.60 33.24 23.66
CA ARG A 543 37.14 34.26 22.69
C ARG A 543 38.27 35.28 22.42
N ALA A 544 38.30 35.80 21.20
CA ALA A 544 39.05 36.97 20.73
C ALA A 544 40.58 36.85 20.51
N LYS A 545 40.98 36.93 19.23
CA LYS A 545 41.81 38.06 18.76
C LYS A 545 41.37 38.49 17.37
N VAL A 546 41.34 39.80 17.15
CA VAL A 546 40.88 40.46 15.92
C VAL A 546 42.09 40.88 15.08
N ALA A 547 42.03 40.70 13.76
CA ALA A 547 42.80 41.48 12.79
C ALA A 547 41.99 41.63 11.49
N ARG A 548 41.85 42.88 11.01
CA ARG A 548 41.32 43.19 9.67
C ARG A 548 42.41 43.08 8.61
N VAL A 549 42.00 42.82 7.37
CA VAL A 549 42.52 43.20 6.02
C VAL A 549 42.21 42.00 5.10
N GLY A 550 41.63 42.12 3.90
CA GLY A 550 41.11 43.26 3.15
C GLY A 550 40.29 42.73 1.95
N HIS A 551 39.66 43.59 1.15
CA HIS A 551 38.92 43.17 -0.06
C HIS A 551 39.83 42.52 -1.11
N LEU A 552 39.28 41.56 -1.87
CA LEU A 552 39.51 41.41 -3.32
C LEU A 552 38.44 40.49 -3.95
N ASN A 553 37.98 40.82 -5.16
CA ASN A 553 36.98 40.08 -5.92
C ASN A 553 37.52 38.75 -6.51
N PRO A 554 36.66 37.76 -6.79
CA PRO A 554 37.04 36.59 -7.59
C PRO A 554 37.19 36.98 -9.07
N ALA A 555 38.35 36.68 -9.65
CA ALA A 555 38.60 36.80 -11.08
C ALA A 555 38.44 35.45 -11.78
N THR A 556 37.67 35.43 -12.87
CA THR A 556 37.60 34.31 -13.82
C THR A 556 38.89 34.18 -14.64
N PRO A 557 39.30 32.97 -15.04
CA PRO A 557 40.23 32.77 -16.14
C PRO A 557 39.50 32.17 -17.36
N THR A 558 39.29 32.99 -18.40
CA THR A 558 39.03 32.52 -19.77
C THR A 558 40.30 32.51 -20.61
N GLY A 559 40.59 31.42 -21.32
CA GLY A 559 41.56 31.37 -22.42
C GLY A 559 41.46 30.04 -23.17
N LYS A 560 40.93 29.98 -24.41
CA LYS A 560 41.60 30.31 -25.71
C LYS A 560 42.78 29.36 -25.98
N ARG A 561 42.87 28.60 -27.09
CA ARG A 561 42.45 28.76 -28.51
C ARG A 561 42.19 27.37 -29.14
N PHE A 562 41.46 27.20 -30.24
CA PHE A 562 41.91 27.50 -31.62
C PHE A 562 40.77 27.86 -32.59
N ALA A 563 41.13 28.60 -33.65
CA ALA A 563 40.31 28.91 -34.83
C ALA A 563 40.34 27.72 -35.83
N HIS A 564 39.54 27.62 -36.90
CA HIS A 564 39.23 28.65 -37.90
C HIS A 564 38.03 28.27 -38.81
N MET A 565 37.33 29.30 -39.33
CA MET A 565 36.65 29.34 -40.66
C MET A 565 35.44 28.40 -40.91
N ALA A 566 34.41 28.78 -41.68
CA ALA A 566 34.11 30.06 -42.32
C ALA A 566 32.59 30.32 -42.42
N THR A 567 32.30 31.61 -42.51
CA THR A 567 31.05 32.27 -42.96
C THR A 567 30.12 31.49 -43.89
N ASN A 568 28.82 31.50 -43.59
CA ASN A 568 27.88 32.22 -44.47
C ASN A 568 26.56 32.57 -43.77
N ALA A 569 26.15 33.83 -43.88
CA ALA A 569 24.87 34.32 -43.39
C ALA A 569 23.86 34.48 -44.53
N ARG A 570 22.60 34.10 -44.30
CA ARG A 570 21.45 34.66 -45.04
C ARG A 570 20.33 35.02 -44.07
N LYS A 571 19.86 36.27 -44.21
CA LYS A 571 18.75 36.87 -43.45
C LYS A 571 17.38 36.39 -43.99
N PRO A 572 16.30 36.54 -43.21
CA PRO A 572 14.98 35.98 -43.52
C PRO A 572 14.22 36.78 -44.58
N LYS A 573 13.15 36.18 -45.11
CA LYS A 573 12.05 36.90 -45.78
C LYS A 573 10.72 36.58 -45.12
N HIS A 574 10.01 37.63 -44.70
CA HIS A 574 8.58 37.56 -44.43
C HIS A 574 7.80 37.35 -45.74
N VAL A 575 6.69 36.63 -45.66
CA VAL A 575 5.46 36.95 -46.40
C VAL A 575 4.30 36.84 -45.42
N LYS A 576 3.41 37.84 -45.41
CA LYS A 576 2.11 37.76 -44.71
C LYS A 576 1.06 37.17 -45.65
N LYS A 577 0.22 36.27 -45.14
CA LYS A 577 -1.22 36.51 -45.10
C LYS A 577 -1.85 35.65 -44.01
#